data_AF-A0A3G2T9I5-F1
#
_entry.id   AF-A0A3G2T9I5-F1
#
_cell.length_a   1.000
_cell.length_b   1.000
_cell.length_c   1.000
_cell.angle_alpha   90.00
_cell.angle_beta   90.00
_cell.angle_gamma   90.00
#
_symmetry.space_group_name_H-M   'P 1'
#
loop_
_entity.id
_entity.type
_entity.pdbx_description
1 polymer ?
#
loop_
_entity_poly.entity_id
_entity_poly.type
_entity_poly.pdbx_seq_one_letter_code
_entity_poly.pdbx_strand_id
1 'polypeptide(L)'
;MMKNLTLYLSVMMLMLLSACGSTTNIPREKVNALLQSGEFTFMAQRAVPTNFDVVNVMNSLPNSSSTRMLQLDYGYTIRLKSNELLVELPYFGRMYTPSYDTSKNSYRFTSKDFSLVQAEGKKGSRIYTISPNDNNEVRRIIIEVFANGKAYVSIDSNDRQPISYDGYIMENPVTP
;
A
#
# COMPACT_ATOMS: atom_id res chain seq x y z
N MET A 1 52.75 5.07 -13.31
CA MET A 1 51.53 4.98 -14.15
C MET A 1 50.43 4.12 -13.51
N MET A 2 50.75 2.94 -12.97
CA MET A 2 49.75 2.02 -12.34
C MET A 2 49.07 2.56 -11.06
N LYS A 3 49.75 3.40 -10.26
CA LYS A 3 49.19 4.00 -9.02
C LYS A 3 48.03 4.98 -9.29
N ASN A 4 48.09 5.69 -10.41
CA ASN A 4 47.03 6.62 -10.79
C ASN A 4 45.85 5.86 -11.40
N LEU A 5 46.11 4.73 -12.07
CA LEU A 5 45.08 3.86 -12.63
C LEU A 5 44.22 3.21 -11.53
N THR A 6 44.82 2.73 -10.44
CA THR A 6 44.06 2.22 -9.28
C THR A 6 43.27 3.32 -8.57
N LEU A 7 43.76 4.56 -8.57
CA LEU A 7 43.03 5.72 -8.04
C LEU A 7 41.82 6.09 -8.92
N TYR A 8 41.96 6.06 -10.25
CA TYR A 8 40.83 6.29 -11.15
C TYR A 8 39.78 5.17 -11.06
N LEU A 9 40.21 3.92 -10.89
CA LEU A 9 39.31 2.77 -10.73
C LEU A 9 38.51 2.84 -9.41
N SER A 10 39.13 3.30 -8.32
CA SER A 10 38.44 3.45 -7.03
C SER A 10 37.47 4.63 -7.01
N VAL A 11 37.80 5.74 -7.69
CA VAL A 11 36.89 6.90 -7.84
C VAL A 11 35.69 6.56 -8.73
N MET A 12 35.89 5.78 -9.80
CA MET A 12 34.79 5.31 -10.67
C MET A 12 33.85 4.34 -9.94
N MET A 13 34.37 3.46 -9.09
CA MET A 13 33.57 2.57 -8.24
C MET A 13 32.74 3.35 -7.20
N LEU A 14 33.26 4.47 -6.68
CA LEU A 14 32.53 5.32 -5.72
C LEU A 14 31.34 6.06 -6.35
N MET A 15 31.42 6.43 -7.64
CA MET A 15 30.30 7.08 -8.36
C MET A 15 29.16 6.12 -8.69
N LEU A 16 29.41 4.81 -8.77
CA LEU A 16 28.38 3.81 -9.06
C LEU A 16 27.47 3.50 -7.85
N LEU A 17 27.84 3.95 -6.65
CA LEU A 17 27.04 3.74 -5.43
C LEU A 17 26.01 4.86 -5.18
N SER A 18 25.97 5.90 -6.01
CA SER A 18 25.05 7.04 -5.86
C SER A 18 23.68 6.81 -6.52
N ALA A 19 23.48 5.69 -7.21
CA ALA A 19 22.17 5.30 -7.75
C ALA A 19 21.29 4.68 -6.64
N CYS A 20 21.03 5.44 -5.58
CA CYS A 20 20.00 5.09 -4.61
C CYS A 20 18.64 5.27 -5.28
N GLY A 21 17.88 4.17 -5.42
CA GLY A 21 16.52 4.19 -5.93
C GLY A 21 15.68 5.25 -5.22
N SER A 22 14.86 5.96 -6.00
CA SER A 22 13.98 7.02 -5.55
C SER A 22 13.01 6.50 -4.49
N THR A 23 13.40 6.58 -3.22
CA THR A 23 12.46 6.45 -2.12
C THR A 23 11.67 7.74 -2.08
N THR A 24 10.35 7.66 -2.28
CA THR A 24 9.41 8.77 -2.09
C THR A 24 9.39 9.13 -0.60
N ASN A 25 10.45 9.79 -0.12
CA ASN A 25 10.53 10.32 1.22
C ASN A 25 9.74 11.62 1.27
N ILE A 26 8.52 11.54 1.77
CA ILE A 26 7.72 12.71 2.09
C ILE A 26 8.34 13.36 3.32
N PRO A 27 8.53 14.70 3.35
CA PRO A 27 9.05 15.39 4.52
C PRO A 27 8.23 15.05 5.77
N ARG A 28 8.90 14.81 6.90
CA ARG A 28 8.25 14.41 8.15
C ARG A 28 7.16 15.40 8.59
N GLU A 29 7.39 16.69 8.36
CA GLU A 29 6.40 17.75 8.65
C GLU A 29 5.09 17.55 7.86
N LYS A 30 5.20 17.19 6.58
CA LYS A 30 4.05 16.90 5.72
C LYS A 30 3.34 15.62 6.14
N VAL A 31 4.07 14.58 6.53
CA VAL A 31 3.49 13.36 7.13
C VAL A 31 2.69 13.71 8.40
N ASN A 32 3.27 14.51 9.30
CA ASN A 32 2.59 14.93 10.52
C ASN A 32 1.31 15.72 10.22
N ALA A 33 1.33 16.63 9.24
CA ALA A 33 0.15 17.39 8.83
C ALA A 33 -0.98 16.48 8.32
N LEU A 34 -0.65 15.48 7.50
CA LEU A 34 -1.61 14.48 7.03
C LEU A 34 -2.21 13.69 8.19
N LEU A 35 -1.37 13.21 9.11
CA LEU A 35 -1.83 12.45 10.27
C LEU A 35 -2.72 13.27 11.21
N GLN A 36 -2.40 14.56 11.40
CA GLN A 36 -3.19 15.50 12.20
C GLN A 36 -4.55 15.78 11.57
N SER A 37 -4.61 15.97 10.24
CA SER A 37 -5.87 16.15 9.53
C SER A 37 -6.74 14.90 9.55
N GLY A 38 -6.13 13.71 9.64
CA GLY A 38 -6.82 12.44 9.44
C GLY A 38 -7.25 12.18 8.00
N GLU A 39 -6.85 13.05 7.06
CA GLU A 39 -7.19 12.96 5.66
C GLU A 39 -5.95 12.74 4.80
N PHE A 40 -5.94 11.64 4.06
CA PHE A 40 -4.81 11.28 3.21
C PHE A 40 -5.21 10.21 2.20
N THR A 41 -4.39 10.07 1.16
CA THR A 41 -4.47 8.97 0.21
C THR A 41 -3.35 7.98 0.50
N PHE A 42 -3.70 6.74 0.81
CA PHE A 42 -2.77 5.62 0.75
C PHE A 42 -2.58 5.20 -0.72
N MET A 43 -1.34 5.14 -1.19
CA MET A 43 -0.95 4.63 -2.49
C MET A 43 -0.29 3.26 -2.32
N ALA A 44 -0.94 2.22 -2.83
CA ALA A 44 -0.42 0.85 -2.74
C ALA A 44 0.75 0.66 -3.72
N GLN A 45 1.83 0.05 -3.26
CA GLN A 45 2.99 -0.31 -4.07
C GLN A 45 3.13 -1.83 -4.25
N ARG A 46 2.62 -2.61 -3.30
CA ARG A 46 2.68 -4.06 -3.36
C ARG A 46 1.50 -4.69 -2.65
N ALA A 47 0.89 -5.69 -3.26
CA ALA A 47 -0.09 -6.56 -2.60
C ALA A 47 0.61 -7.72 -1.87
N VAL A 48 0.09 -8.11 -0.71
CA VAL A 48 0.62 -9.17 0.14
C VAL A 48 -0.56 -10.10 0.51
N PRO A 49 -0.85 -11.10 -0.34
CA PRO A 49 -1.86 -12.11 -0.04
C PRO A 49 -1.49 -12.91 1.21
N THR A 50 -2.48 -13.24 2.04
CA THR A 50 -2.23 -14.03 3.26
C THR A 50 -1.99 -15.52 2.97
N ASN A 51 -2.49 -16.05 1.84
CA ASN A 51 -2.36 -17.46 1.50
C ASN A 51 -1.20 -17.73 0.52
N PHE A 52 -0.33 -18.66 0.89
CA PHE A 52 0.79 -19.11 0.07
C PHE A 52 0.36 -19.87 -1.20
N ASP A 53 -0.87 -20.40 -1.28
CA ASP A 53 -1.33 -21.11 -2.48
C ASP A 53 -1.24 -20.22 -3.74
N VAL A 54 -1.72 -18.98 -3.64
CA VAL A 54 -1.64 -18.00 -4.74
C VAL A 54 -0.20 -17.66 -5.07
N VAL A 55 0.64 -17.48 -4.04
CA VAL A 55 2.07 -17.19 -4.20
C VAL A 55 2.81 -18.35 -4.88
N ASN A 56 2.47 -19.59 -4.51
CA ASN A 56 3.06 -20.80 -5.09
C ASN A 56 2.67 -20.96 -6.56
N VAL A 57 1.42 -20.67 -6.91
CA VAL A 57 0.97 -20.65 -8.32
C VAL A 57 1.70 -19.55 -9.11
N MET A 58 1.84 -18.35 -8.55
CA MET A 58 2.60 -17.28 -9.22
C MET A 58 4.07 -17.67 -9.44
N ASN A 59 4.67 -18.37 -8.47
CA ASN A 59 6.06 -18.82 -8.55
C ASN A 59 6.27 -20.05 -9.44
N SER A 60 5.21 -20.78 -9.83
CA SER A 60 5.33 -21.90 -10.77
C SER A 60 5.36 -21.45 -12.23
N LEU A 61 5.00 -20.19 -12.50
CA LEU A 61 5.04 -19.63 -13.85
C LEU A 61 6.49 -19.40 -14.31
N PRO A 62 6.86 -19.85 -15.52
CA PRO A 62 8.20 -19.66 -16.05
C PRO A 62 8.52 -18.17 -16.21
N ASN A 63 9.75 -17.78 -15.86
CA ASN A 63 10.26 -16.40 -15.92
C ASN A 63 9.53 -15.36 -15.04
N SER A 64 8.58 -15.78 -14.22
CA SER A 64 7.86 -14.91 -13.30
C SER A 64 8.30 -15.13 -11.85
N SER A 65 8.16 -14.11 -11.01
CA SER A 65 8.22 -14.26 -9.56
C SER A 65 7.03 -13.56 -8.94
N SER A 66 6.45 -14.14 -7.90
CA SER A 66 5.34 -13.53 -7.17
C SER A 66 5.68 -12.12 -6.71
N THR A 67 6.93 -11.87 -6.29
CA THR A 67 7.43 -10.55 -5.92
C THR A 67 7.25 -9.52 -7.04
N ARG A 68 7.52 -9.88 -8.30
CA ARG A 68 7.32 -8.97 -9.44
C ARG A 68 5.85 -8.84 -9.80
N MET A 69 5.09 -9.94 -9.76
CA MET A 69 3.66 -9.94 -10.12
C MET A 69 2.79 -9.15 -9.13
N LEU A 70 3.19 -9.12 -7.87
CA LEU A 70 2.46 -8.43 -6.80
C LEU A 70 2.91 -6.97 -6.61
N GLN A 71 3.94 -6.53 -7.34
CA GLN A 71 4.30 -5.12 -7.41
C GLN A 71 3.24 -4.39 -8.23
N LEU A 72 2.71 -3.31 -7.67
CA LEU A 72 1.59 -2.57 -8.25
C LEU A 72 2.08 -1.31 -8.95
N ASP A 73 1.47 -1.03 -10.10
CA ASP A 73 1.61 0.27 -10.76
C ASP A 73 0.90 1.37 -9.95
N TYR A 74 1.23 2.62 -10.27
CA TYR A 74 0.60 3.78 -9.66
C TYR A 74 -0.92 3.82 -9.96
N GLY A 75 -1.72 4.20 -8.96
CA GLY A 75 -3.17 4.43 -9.13
C GLY A 75 -4.08 3.57 -8.26
N TYR A 76 -3.53 2.57 -7.56
CA TYR A 76 -4.30 1.78 -6.59
C TYR A 76 -4.28 2.44 -5.22
N THR A 77 -5.45 2.90 -4.74
CA THR A 77 -5.51 3.81 -3.59
C THR A 77 -6.59 3.50 -2.59
N ILE A 78 -6.38 3.99 -1.36
CA ILE A 78 -7.45 4.29 -0.42
C ILE A 78 -7.40 5.78 -0.12
N ARG A 79 -8.44 6.52 -0.45
CA ARG A 79 -8.57 7.94 -0.12
C ARG A 79 -9.46 8.08 1.10
N LEU A 80 -8.88 8.54 2.19
CA LEU A 80 -9.58 8.84 3.43
C LEU A 80 -9.81 10.35 3.53
N LYS A 81 -11.08 10.74 3.63
CA LYS A 81 -11.54 12.09 3.96
C LYS A 81 -12.46 12.01 5.19
N SER A 82 -12.79 13.15 5.78
CA SER A 82 -13.68 13.19 6.96
C SER A 82 -15.05 12.54 6.76
N ASN A 83 -15.61 12.54 5.55
CA ASN A 83 -16.96 12.05 5.24
C ASN A 83 -17.03 11.06 4.07
N GLU A 84 -15.88 10.63 3.55
CA GLU A 84 -15.81 9.81 2.35
C GLU A 84 -14.57 8.93 2.40
N LEU A 85 -14.79 7.63 2.21
CA LEU A 85 -13.77 6.63 2.01
C LEU A 85 -13.91 6.07 0.60
N LEU A 86 -12.92 6.33 -0.26
CA LEU A 86 -12.86 5.75 -1.60
C LEU A 86 -11.76 4.68 -1.62
N VAL A 87 -12.12 3.45 -1.98
CA VAL A 87 -11.20 2.30 -2.04
C VAL A 87 -11.13 1.78 -3.46
N GLU A 88 -9.91 1.69 -3.98
CA GLU A 88 -9.59 1.18 -5.32
C GLU A 88 -8.33 0.31 -5.27
N LEU A 89 -8.48 -0.92 -4.80
CA LEU A 89 -7.37 -1.86 -4.62
C LEU A 89 -7.59 -3.19 -5.36
N PRO A 90 -6.55 -3.74 -6.01
CA PRO A 90 -6.65 -5.05 -6.67
C PRO A 90 -6.66 -6.15 -5.61
N TYR A 91 -7.37 -7.25 -5.85
CA TYR A 91 -7.40 -8.38 -4.95
C TYR A 91 -6.69 -9.59 -5.54
N PHE A 92 -5.85 -10.24 -4.73
CA PHE A 92 -5.15 -11.48 -5.07
C PHE A 92 -5.37 -12.45 -3.92
N GLY A 93 -6.13 -13.50 -4.15
CA GLY A 93 -6.55 -14.39 -3.08
C GLY A 93 -7.70 -15.29 -3.48
N ARG A 94 -8.22 -16.01 -2.49
CA ARG A 94 -9.38 -16.87 -2.66
C ARG A 94 -10.65 -16.15 -2.21
N MET A 95 -11.62 -16.09 -3.10
CA MET A 95 -12.99 -15.71 -2.76
C MET A 95 -13.78 -16.93 -2.29
N TYR A 96 -14.60 -16.77 -1.26
CA TYR A 96 -15.51 -17.78 -0.75
C TYR A 96 -16.85 -17.74 -1.48
N THR A 97 -17.25 -16.56 -1.94
CA THR A 97 -18.51 -16.34 -2.65
C THR A 97 -18.24 -15.56 -3.94
N PRO A 98 -17.59 -16.17 -4.95
CA PRO A 98 -17.25 -15.50 -6.19
C PRO A 98 -18.51 -15.09 -6.96
N SER A 99 -18.46 -13.91 -7.59
CA SER A 99 -19.50 -13.43 -8.51
C SER A 99 -19.06 -13.59 -9.96
N TYR A 100 -20.00 -13.77 -10.88
CA TYR A 100 -19.72 -13.65 -12.32
C TYR A 100 -19.49 -12.21 -12.75
N ASP A 101 -19.92 -11.24 -11.93
CA ASP A 101 -19.65 -9.82 -12.14
C ASP A 101 -18.18 -9.52 -11.83
N THR A 102 -17.40 -9.32 -12.89
CA THR A 102 -15.96 -9.10 -12.80
C THR A 102 -15.59 -7.78 -12.11
N SER A 103 -16.52 -6.83 -12.00
CA SER A 103 -16.29 -5.58 -11.26
C SER A 103 -16.10 -5.82 -9.75
N LYS A 104 -16.61 -6.94 -9.22
CA LYS A 104 -16.52 -7.34 -7.82
C LYS A 104 -15.24 -8.09 -7.46
N ASN A 105 -14.39 -8.35 -8.45
CA ASN A 105 -13.14 -9.10 -8.26
C ASN A 105 -12.04 -8.29 -7.58
N SER A 106 -12.24 -6.97 -7.40
CA SER A 106 -11.34 -6.04 -6.71
C SER A 106 -12.07 -5.35 -5.56
N TYR A 107 -11.34 -4.63 -4.69
CA TYR A 107 -11.99 -3.69 -3.77
C TYR A 107 -12.18 -2.36 -4.49
N ARG A 108 -13.40 -2.13 -4.99
CA ARG A 108 -13.79 -0.88 -5.65
C ARG A 108 -15.11 -0.38 -5.10
N PHE A 109 -15.04 0.52 -4.12
CA PHE A 109 -16.24 1.08 -3.50
C PHE A 109 -15.99 2.46 -2.92
N THR A 110 -17.08 3.21 -2.75
CA THR A 110 -17.11 4.42 -1.94
C THR A 110 -18.03 4.18 -0.76
N SER A 111 -17.57 4.54 0.43
CA SER A 111 -18.36 4.53 1.66
C SER A 111 -18.49 5.96 2.17
N LYS A 112 -19.73 6.36 2.50
CA LYS A 112 -20.05 7.63 3.16
C LYS A 112 -20.51 7.43 4.59
N ASP A 113 -20.77 6.18 4.97
CA ASP A 113 -21.08 5.76 6.34
C ASP A 113 -20.05 4.73 6.82
N PHE A 114 -19.08 5.20 7.61
CA PHE A 114 -18.06 4.37 8.23
C PHE A 114 -17.68 4.91 9.60
N SER A 115 -17.27 4.01 10.49
CA SER A 115 -16.61 4.38 11.75
C SER A 115 -15.10 4.45 11.56
N LEU A 116 -14.46 5.41 12.23
CA LEU A 116 -13.00 5.57 12.26
C LEU A 116 -12.50 5.67 13.70
N VAL A 117 -11.60 4.76 14.09
CA VAL A 117 -10.90 4.79 15.37
C VAL A 117 -9.41 4.96 15.13
N GLN A 118 -8.78 5.89 15.86
CA GLN A 118 -7.35 6.13 15.80
C GLN A 118 -6.65 5.65 17.06
N ALA A 119 -5.46 5.07 16.91
CA ALA A 119 -4.61 4.64 18.00
C ALA A 119 -3.13 4.93 17.70
N GLU A 120 -2.32 5.03 18.75
CA GLU A 120 -0.87 5.02 18.64
C GLU A 120 -0.38 3.58 18.40
N GLY A 121 0.50 3.41 17.43
CA GLY A 121 1.15 2.15 17.11
C GLY A 121 2.58 2.08 17.63
N LYS A 122 3.33 1.09 17.16
CA LYS A 122 4.72 0.88 17.58
C LYS A 122 5.65 1.81 16.81
N LYS A 123 6.76 2.21 17.44
CA LYS A 123 7.79 3.06 16.81
C LYS A 123 7.23 4.39 16.29
N GLY A 124 6.20 4.93 16.96
CA GLY A 124 5.56 6.19 16.59
C GLY A 124 4.75 6.13 15.31
N SER A 125 4.21 4.95 14.95
CA SER A 125 3.19 4.84 13.91
C SER A 125 1.82 5.28 14.43
N ARG A 126 0.92 5.66 13.52
CA ARG A 126 -0.49 5.96 13.79
C ARG A 126 -1.34 4.90 13.11
N ILE A 127 -2.29 4.32 13.83
CA ILE A 127 -3.18 3.26 13.34
C ILE A 127 -4.58 3.83 13.16
N TYR A 128 -5.15 3.66 11.97
CA TYR A 128 -6.52 3.99 11.61
C TYR A 128 -7.29 2.69 11.40
N THR A 129 -8.31 2.45 12.22
CA THR A 129 -9.22 1.31 12.06
C THR A 129 -10.54 1.84 11.52
N ILE A 130 -10.88 1.40 10.30
CA ILE A 130 -12.06 1.86 9.56
C ILE A 130 -13.00 0.67 9.38
N SER A 131 -14.27 0.86 9.72
CA SER A 131 -15.31 -0.15 9.48
C SER A 131 -16.47 0.51 8.72
N PRO A 132 -16.60 0.23 7.41
CA PRO A 132 -17.76 0.67 6.63
C PRO A 132 -19.05 0.04 7.15
N ASN A 133 -20.12 0.83 7.25
CA ASN A 133 -21.45 0.36 7.62
C ASN A 133 -22.35 0.17 6.39
N ASP A 134 -22.00 0.80 5.26
CA ASP A 134 -22.69 0.77 3.97
C ASP A 134 -22.05 -0.20 2.95
N ASN A 135 -21.06 -1.00 3.36
CA ASN A 135 -20.43 -2.04 2.54
C ASN A 135 -20.51 -3.41 3.24
N ASN A 136 -21.06 -4.41 2.54
CA ASN A 136 -21.25 -5.75 3.09
C ASN A 136 -20.07 -6.71 2.85
N GLU A 137 -19.15 -6.35 1.96
CA GLU A 137 -18.00 -7.19 1.58
C GLU A 137 -16.83 -6.97 2.54
N VAL A 138 -16.52 -5.72 2.88
CA VAL A 138 -15.41 -5.34 3.74
C VAL A 138 -15.88 -5.13 5.17
N ARG A 139 -15.35 -5.93 6.10
CA ARG A 139 -15.65 -5.83 7.53
C ARG A 139 -14.82 -4.74 8.19
N ARG A 140 -13.54 -4.67 7.87
CA ARG A 140 -12.59 -3.77 8.52
C ARG A 140 -11.36 -3.51 7.65
N ILE A 141 -10.90 -2.26 7.65
CA ILE A 141 -9.64 -1.81 7.06
C ILE A 141 -8.77 -1.26 8.20
N ILE A 142 -7.54 -1.73 8.29
CA ILE A 142 -6.53 -1.20 9.22
C ILE A 142 -5.43 -0.56 8.39
N ILE A 143 -5.17 0.73 8.63
CA ILE A 143 -4.07 1.47 8.02
C ILE A 143 -3.10 1.85 9.13
N GLU A 144 -1.88 1.32 9.09
CA GLU A 144 -0.79 1.74 9.97
C GLU A 144 0.17 2.63 9.18
N VAL A 145 0.35 3.88 9.63
CA VAL A 145 1.22 4.86 8.99
C VAL A 145 2.43 5.16 9.87
N PHE A 146 3.63 5.00 9.32
CA PHE A 146 4.89 5.24 10.00
C PHE A 146 5.37 6.68 9.83
N ALA A 147 6.24 7.15 10.73
CA ALA A 147 6.75 8.53 10.74
C ALA A 147 7.51 8.96 9.46
N ASN A 148 7.89 8.02 8.59
CA ASN A 148 8.50 8.29 7.28
C ASN A 148 7.49 8.31 6.12
N GLY A 149 6.19 8.25 6.41
CA GLY A 149 5.11 8.25 5.42
C GLY A 149 4.86 6.88 4.77
N LYS A 150 5.68 5.86 5.04
CA LYS A 150 5.33 4.48 4.66
C LYS A 150 4.09 4.05 5.41
N ALA A 151 3.31 3.20 4.78
CA ALA A 151 2.10 2.67 5.37
C ALA A 151 1.90 1.21 5.01
N TYR A 152 1.21 0.52 5.91
CA TYR A 152 0.75 -0.83 5.73
C TYR A 152 -0.77 -0.85 5.88
N VAL A 153 -1.44 -1.53 4.96
CA VAL A 153 -2.90 -1.70 5.00
C VAL A 153 -3.22 -3.18 5.12
N SER A 154 -4.18 -3.52 5.97
CA SER A 154 -4.78 -4.85 6.05
C SER A 154 -6.29 -4.75 5.92
N ILE A 155 -6.88 -5.58 5.06
CA ILE A 155 -8.32 -5.63 4.80
C ILE A 155 -8.85 -7.00 5.22
N ASP A 156 -9.83 -6.98 6.10
CA ASP A 156 -10.61 -8.14 6.52
C ASP A 156 -12.02 -8.06 5.92
N SER A 157 -12.47 -9.16 5.32
CA SER A 157 -13.65 -9.22 4.47
C SER A 157 -14.53 -10.41 4.83
N ASN A 158 -15.81 -10.33 4.46
CA ASN A 158 -16.79 -11.40 4.69
C ASN A 158 -16.78 -12.45 3.57
N ASP A 159 -16.45 -12.04 2.34
CA ASP A 159 -16.64 -12.83 1.12
C ASP A 159 -15.34 -13.45 0.57
N ARG A 160 -14.18 -13.09 1.13
CA ARG A 160 -12.86 -13.50 0.64
C ARG A 160 -11.80 -13.54 1.73
N GLN A 161 -10.68 -14.21 1.46
CA GLN A 161 -9.52 -14.24 2.36
C GLN A 161 -8.98 -12.82 2.59
N PRO A 162 -8.49 -12.50 3.81
CA PRO A 162 -7.80 -11.25 4.07
C PRO A 162 -6.60 -11.04 3.14
N ILE A 163 -6.25 -9.77 2.95
CA ILE A 163 -5.09 -9.35 2.18
C ILE A 163 -4.50 -8.09 2.80
N SER A 164 -3.21 -7.88 2.56
CA SER A 164 -2.52 -6.67 2.97
C SER A 164 -1.81 -5.98 1.81
N TYR A 165 -1.41 -4.74 2.03
CA TYR A 165 -0.69 -3.93 1.05
C TYR A 165 0.40 -3.12 1.74
N ASP A 166 1.57 -3.05 1.11
CA ASP A 166 2.61 -2.10 1.45
C ASP A 166 2.48 -0.88 0.53
N GLY A 167 2.71 0.31 1.09
CA GLY A 167 2.67 1.54 0.32
C GLY A 167 3.12 2.75 1.12
N TYR A 168 2.60 3.91 0.75
CA TYR A 168 2.87 5.18 1.42
C TYR A 168 1.65 6.08 1.38
N ILE A 169 1.55 7.03 2.31
CA ILE A 169 0.50 8.05 2.29
C ILE A 169 0.93 9.25 1.44
N MET A 170 -0.03 9.98 0.89
CA MET A 170 0.18 11.26 0.20
C MET A 170 -1.03 12.17 0.43
N GLU A 171 -0.88 13.45 0.09
CA GLU A 171 -2.00 14.39 0.11
C GLU A 171 -3.15 13.91 -0.78
N ASN A 172 -4.38 14.16 -0.33
CA ASN A 172 -5.55 13.96 -1.17
C ASN A 172 -5.45 14.83 -2.42
N PRO A 173 -5.80 14.31 -3.61
CA PRO A 173 -5.82 15.13 -4.82
C PRO A 173 -6.83 16.27 -4.62
N VAL A 174 -6.42 17.48 -5.00
CA VAL A 174 -7.32 18.64 -5.04
C VAL A 174 -8.44 18.28 -6.02
N THR A 175 -9.65 18.16 -5.51
CA THR A 175 -10.82 17.97 -6.39
C THR A 175 -11.12 19.35 -6.98
N PRO A 176 -11.09 19.52 -8.31
CA PRO A 176 -11.39 20.80 -8.95
C PRO A 176 -12.82 21.28 -8.69
#